data_AF-A0A3B3XNU9-F1
#
_entry.id   AF-A0A3B3XNU9-F1
#
_cell.length_a   1.000
_cell.length_b   1.000
_cell.length_c   1.000
_cell.angle_alpha   90.00
_cell.angle_beta   90.00
_cell.angle_gamma   90.00
#
_symmetry.space_group_name_H-M   'P 1'
#
loop_
_entity.id
_entity.type
_entity.pdbx_description
1 polymer ?
#
loop_
_entity_poly.entity_id
_entity_poly.type
_entity_poly.pdbx_seq_one_letter_code
_entity_poly.pdbx_strand_id
1 'polypeptide(L)'
;MRGMPSNLLPGEPLCSPRTTVLLESTVHLLRRLHQCDHWSSLINQYIHSHLELIGVILREDDFKGLGVNPPQTEMEDKDVSGEETGKPAAHRHILSEAKLTALCVEVWPALAVIGGVDSGLRAGGLCLHKPSGRRAIMLGVLKKGSSLAKLQWEETDLSVRYHKISLFYLQTYN
;
A
#
# COMPACT_ATOMS: atom_id res chain seq x y z
N MET A 1 -12.08 10.81 -36.34
CA MET A 1 -11.98 12.13 -35.68
C MET A 1 -11.48 11.90 -34.26
N ARG A 2 -10.30 12.43 -33.95
CA ARG A 2 -9.63 12.33 -32.64
C ARG A 2 -10.30 13.36 -31.73
N GLY A 3 -11.29 12.93 -30.94
CA GLY A 3 -12.02 13.83 -30.04
C GLY A 3 -11.05 14.52 -29.07
N MET A 4 -11.26 15.82 -28.84
CA MET A 4 -10.58 16.55 -27.76
C MET A 4 -10.59 15.69 -26.50
N PRO A 5 -9.47 15.55 -25.77
CA PRO A 5 -9.53 14.94 -24.46
C PRO A 5 -10.43 15.82 -23.60
N SER A 6 -11.57 15.27 -23.18
CA SER A 6 -12.46 15.89 -22.19
C SER A 6 -11.59 16.35 -21.01
N ASN A 7 -11.78 17.57 -20.50
CA ASN A 7 -11.04 18.04 -19.32
C ASN A 7 -11.29 17.06 -18.16
N LEU A 8 -10.31 16.20 -17.88
CA LEU A 8 -10.38 15.20 -16.84
C LEU A 8 -10.07 15.87 -15.50
N LEU A 9 -10.86 15.55 -14.48
CA LEU A 9 -10.58 15.96 -13.11
C LEU A 9 -9.44 15.11 -12.53
N PRO A 10 -8.77 15.56 -11.46
CA PRO A 10 -7.82 14.73 -10.72
C PRO A 10 -8.44 13.38 -10.34
N GLY A 11 -7.82 12.28 -10.81
CA GLY A 11 -8.31 10.91 -10.60
C GLY A 11 -9.20 10.36 -11.72
N GLU A 12 -9.44 11.13 -12.78
CA GLU A 12 -10.10 10.66 -14.01
C GLU A 12 -9.07 10.37 -15.13
N PRO A 13 -9.28 9.32 -15.95
CA PRO A 13 -10.24 8.23 -15.71
C PRO A 13 -9.84 7.48 -14.43
N LEU A 14 -10.82 6.87 -13.75
CA LEU A 14 -10.80 6.28 -12.38
C LEU A 14 -9.67 5.26 -12.07
N CYS A 15 -8.42 5.62 -12.30
CA CYS A 15 -7.25 4.78 -12.06
C CYS A 15 -6.60 5.11 -10.73
N SER A 16 -6.36 6.41 -10.50
CA SER A 16 -5.83 6.89 -9.23
C SER A 16 -6.99 7.43 -8.42
N PRO A 17 -7.31 6.86 -7.24
CA PRO A 17 -8.27 7.47 -6.33
C PRO A 17 -7.90 8.93 -6.07
N ARG A 18 -8.88 9.83 -6.04
CA ARG A 18 -8.66 11.27 -5.75
C ARG A 18 -7.77 11.48 -4.51
N THR A 19 -7.96 10.65 -3.48
CA THR A 19 -7.17 10.67 -2.26
C THR A 19 -5.67 10.47 -2.53
N THR A 20 -5.30 9.53 -3.41
CA THR A 20 -3.90 9.25 -3.76
C THR A 20 -3.26 10.43 -4.49
N VAL A 21 -3.97 11.05 -5.43
CA VAL A 21 -3.46 12.23 -6.16
C VAL A 21 -3.26 13.43 -5.23
N LEU A 22 -4.20 13.67 -4.33
CA LEU A 22 -4.07 14.74 -3.32
C LEU A 22 -2.94 14.47 -2.35
N LEU A 23 -2.80 13.22 -1.90
CA LEU A 23 -1.72 12.80 -1.01
C LEU A 23 -0.35 13.06 -1.64
N GLU A 24 -0.14 12.66 -2.90
CA GLU A 24 1.10 12.93 -3.63
C GLU A 24 1.40 14.43 -3.76
N SER A 25 0.39 15.21 -4.14
CA SER A 25 0.53 16.66 -4.29
C SER A 25 0.92 17.31 -2.96
N THR A 26 0.33 16.82 -1.86
CA THR A 26 0.62 17.28 -0.50
C THR A 26 2.04 16.90 -0.08
N VAL A 27 2.45 15.64 -0.26
CA VAL A 27 3.82 15.17 0.05
C VAL A 27 4.84 15.93 -0.79
N HIS A 28 4.56 16.16 -2.08
CA HIS A 28 5.42 16.94 -2.95
C HIS A 28 5.56 18.39 -2.48
N LEU A 29 4.46 19.04 -2.09
CA LEU A 29 4.50 20.38 -1.52
C LEU A 29 5.32 20.42 -0.23
N LEU A 30 5.10 19.48 0.69
CA LEU A 30 5.87 19.39 1.94
C LEU A 30 7.37 19.22 1.68
N ARG A 31 7.75 18.40 0.70
CA ARG A 31 9.17 18.25 0.30
C ARG A 31 9.74 19.52 -0.32
N ARG A 32 8.96 20.26 -1.11
CA ARG A 32 9.39 21.56 -1.65
C ARG A 32 9.56 22.60 -0.55
N LEU A 33 8.66 22.62 0.43
CA LEU A 33 8.79 23.48 1.60
C LEU A 33 10.01 23.10 2.42
N HIS A 34 10.29 21.80 2.61
CA HIS A 34 11.47 21.33 3.35
C HIS A 34 12.80 21.80 2.76
N GLN A 35 12.85 22.06 1.45
CA GLN A 35 14.01 22.66 0.77
C GLN A 35 14.19 24.16 1.05
N CYS A 36 13.23 24.82 1.71
CA CYS A 36 13.32 26.21 2.12
C CYS A 36 13.81 26.31 3.58
N ASP A 37 14.82 27.14 3.83
CA ASP A 37 15.49 27.26 5.14
C ASP A 37 14.54 27.52 6.32
N HIS A 38 13.51 28.33 6.10
CA HIS A 38 12.51 28.68 7.13
C HIS A 38 11.60 27.52 7.54
N TRP A 39 11.46 26.51 6.69
CA TRP A 39 10.52 25.39 6.88
C TRP A 39 11.24 24.09 7.22
N SER A 40 12.51 23.94 6.81
CA SER A 40 13.29 22.72 7.00
C SER A 40 13.34 22.29 8.48
N SER A 41 13.66 23.20 9.40
CA SER A 41 13.74 22.91 10.83
C SER A 41 12.41 22.48 11.44
N LEU A 42 11.32 23.19 11.10
CA LEU A 42 9.97 22.90 11.58
C LEU A 42 9.47 21.53 11.08
N ILE A 43 9.68 21.24 9.80
CA ILE A 43 9.30 19.95 9.21
C ILE A 43 10.13 18.81 9.79
N ASN A 44 11.45 19.01 9.95
CA ASN A 44 12.30 18.01 10.61
C ASN A 44 11.85 17.74 12.04
N GLN A 45 11.58 18.79 12.82
CA GLN A 45 11.10 18.65 14.19
C GLN A 45 9.80 17.84 14.24
N TYR A 46 8.83 18.16 13.37
CA TYR A 46 7.59 17.40 13.25
C TYR A 46 7.86 15.92 12.93
N ILE A 47 8.68 15.65 11.91
CA ILE A 47 9.04 14.28 11.52
C ILE A 47 9.67 13.53 12.68
N HIS A 48 10.64 14.14 13.38
CA HIS A 48 11.31 13.52 14.52
C HIS A 48 10.33 13.19 15.64
N SER A 49 9.51 14.16 16.09
CA SER A 49 8.54 13.95 17.16
C SER A 49 7.54 12.84 16.84
N HIS A 50 7.11 12.72 15.58
CA HIS A 50 6.16 11.69 15.16
C HIS A 50 6.81 10.31 15.00
N LEU A 51 8.08 10.22 14.62
CA LEU A 51 8.80 8.94 14.57
C LEU A 51 9.10 8.39 15.97
N GLU A 52 9.32 9.24 16.97
CA GLU A 52 9.51 8.82 18.37
C GLU A 52 8.27 8.09 18.94
N LEU A 53 7.08 8.41 18.43
CA LEU A 53 5.82 7.75 18.82
C LEU A 53 5.79 6.27 18.43
N ILE A 54 6.58 5.81 17.45
CA ILE A 54 6.65 4.40 17.08
C ILE A 54 7.01 3.55 18.31
N GLY A 55 8.02 4.00 19.05
CA GLY A 55 8.47 3.31 20.26
C GLY A 55 7.34 3.21 21.28
N VAL A 56 6.61 4.30 21.50
CA VAL A 56 5.48 4.37 22.45
C VAL A 56 4.32 3.47 22.04
N ILE A 57 3.92 3.50 20.77
CA ILE A 57 2.78 2.74 20.24
C ILE A 57 3.07 1.23 20.21
N LEU A 58 4.31 0.87 19.87
CA LEU A 58 4.74 -0.52 19.77
C LEU A 58 5.23 -1.12 21.09
N ARG A 59 5.27 -0.36 22.20
CA ARG A 59 5.56 -0.97 23.50
C ARG A 59 4.52 -2.07 23.73
N GLU A 60 5.03 -3.22 24.15
CA GLU A 60 4.20 -4.33 24.61
C GLU A 60 3.43 -3.81 25.82
N ASP A 61 2.10 -3.77 25.70
CA ASP A 61 1.26 -3.72 26.89
C ASP A 61 1.51 -5.06 27.56
N ASP A 62 2.18 -5.01 28.71
CA ASP A 62 2.63 -6.13 29.53
C ASP A 62 1.88 -7.44 29.30
N PHE A 63 2.64 -8.53 29.17
CA PHE A 63 2.25 -9.93 29.38
C PHE A 63 1.46 -10.12 30.70
N LYS A 64 0.21 -9.66 30.75
CA LYS A 64 -0.71 -9.83 31.85
C LYS A 64 -1.97 -10.48 31.30
N GLY A 65 -1.97 -11.80 31.35
CA GLY A 65 -3.18 -12.59 31.26
C GLY A 65 -3.09 -13.74 30.28
N LEU A 66 -2.26 -14.73 30.63
CA LEU A 66 -2.62 -16.16 30.61
C LEU A 66 -1.52 -16.94 31.33
N GLY A 67 -1.29 -16.58 32.59
CA GLY A 67 -0.72 -17.51 33.55
C GLY A 67 -1.84 -18.48 33.95
N VAL A 68 -1.87 -19.66 33.33
CA VAL A 68 -2.53 -20.84 33.89
C VAL A 68 -1.57 -22.01 33.69
N ASN A 69 -0.99 -22.47 34.79
CA ASN A 69 -0.25 -23.74 34.86
C ASN A 69 -1.12 -24.87 34.29
N PRO A 70 -0.57 -25.82 33.52
CA PRO A 70 -1.34 -26.97 33.06
C PRO A 70 -1.63 -27.90 34.26
N PRO A 71 -2.89 -28.27 34.55
CA PRO A 71 -3.16 -29.42 35.38
C PRO A 71 -2.93 -30.67 34.54
N GLN A 72 -1.93 -31.44 34.93
CA GLN A 72 -1.77 -32.83 34.54
C GLN A 72 -3.07 -33.59 34.87
N THR A 73 -3.67 -34.26 33.89
CA THR A 73 -4.53 -35.43 34.13
C THR A 73 -4.36 -36.37 32.95
N GLU A 74 -4.11 -37.62 33.30
CA GLU A 74 -3.58 -38.71 32.49
C GLU A 74 -4.65 -39.44 31.66
N MET A 75 -4.15 -40.25 30.72
CA MET A 75 -4.71 -41.42 30.06
C MET A 75 -5.39 -41.31 28.67
N GLU A 76 -4.63 -41.79 27.67
CA GLU A 76 -4.95 -42.85 26.67
C GLU A 76 -6.00 -42.54 25.56
N ASP A 77 -5.85 -42.92 24.28
CA ASP A 77 -4.84 -43.59 23.47
C ASP A 77 -5.31 -43.52 21.98
N LYS A 78 -4.40 -43.43 20.99
CA LYS A 78 -4.47 -43.86 19.56
C LYS A 78 -3.74 -42.98 18.53
N ASP A 79 -2.52 -43.43 18.22
CA ASP A 79 -1.91 -43.76 16.91
C ASP A 79 -2.10 -42.91 15.63
N VAL A 80 -0.92 -42.46 15.16
CA VAL A 80 -0.33 -42.56 13.79
C VAL A 80 -0.97 -41.78 12.63
N SER A 81 -0.26 -40.74 12.17
CA SER A 81 0.41 -40.70 10.85
C SER A 81 0.96 -39.29 10.57
N GLY A 82 2.23 -39.20 10.18
CA GLY A 82 2.96 -37.94 10.04
C GLY A 82 2.73 -37.20 8.71
N GLU A 83 2.95 -35.89 8.76
CA GLU A 83 3.54 -35.08 7.68
C GLU A 83 3.91 -33.71 8.27
N GLU A 84 5.18 -33.51 8.63
CA GLU A 84 5.69 -32.21 9.08
C GLU A 84 5.71 -31.22 7.90
N THR A 85 4.58 -30.56 7.71
CA THR A 85 4.52 -29.31 6.98
C THR A 85 5.21 -28.23 7.82
N GLY A 86 6.51 -28.04 7.58
CA GLY A 86 7.28 -26.91 8.09
C GLY A 86 6.67 -25.59 7.63
N LYS A 87 5.73 -25.05 8.42
CA LYS A 87 5.24 -23.69 8.30
C LYS A 87 6.26 -22.78 8.99
N PRO A 88 6.83 -21.76 8.34
CA PRO A 88 7.47 -20.68 9.07
C PRO A 88 6.35 -19.89 9.74
N ALA A 89 5.95 -20.30 10.95
CA ALA A 89 5.20 -19.47 11.85
C ALA A 89 6.14 -18.37 12.39
N ALA A 90 6.59 -17.50 11.48
CA ALA A 90 7.13 -16.22 11.86
C ALA A 90 6.03 -15.55 12.70
N HIS A 91 6.37 -15.20 13.94
CA HIS A 91 5.57 -14.40 14.85
C HIS A 91 5.06 -13.14 14.12
N ARG A 92 3.93 -13.24 13.41
CA ARG A 92 3.16 -12.07 12.99
C ARG A 92 2.39 -11.67 14.23
N HIS A 93 3.02 -10.84 15.05
CA HIS A 93 2.31 -10.13 16.09
C HIS A 93 1.27 -9.26 15.38
N ILE A 94 0.01 -9.67 15.41
CA ILE A 94 -1.08 -8.88 14.85
C ILE A 94 -1.22 -7.66 15.76
N LEU A 95 -0.90 -6.48 15.23
CA LEU A 95 -1.13 -5.22 15.94
C LEU A 95 -2.62 -5.06 16.20
N SER A 96 -2.99 -4.54 17.38
CA SER A 96 -4.38 -4.19 17.65
C SER A 96 -4.83 -3.08 16.70
N GLU A 97 -6.14 -3.02 16.40
CA GLU A 97 -6.70 -1.98 15.54
C GLU A 97 -6.39 -0.57 16.04
N ALA A 98 -6.34 -0.39 17.36
CA ALA A 98 -5.95 0.88 17.99
C ALA A 98 -4.48 1.25 17.67
N LYS A 99 -3.55 0.28 17.77
CA LYS A 99 -2.13 0.50 17.44
C LYS A 99 -1.95 0.77 15.95
N LEU A 100 -2.66 0.03 15.08
CA LEU A 100 -2.66 0.28 13.64
C LEU A 100 -3.19 1.68 13.30
N THR A 101 -4.31 2.08 13.90
CA THR A 101 -4.88 3.41 13.70
C THR A 101 -3.91 4.50 14.15
N ALA A 102 -3.30 4.35 15.33
CA ALA A 102 -2.32 5.30 15.84
C ALA A 102 -1.11 5.42 14.92
N LEU A 103 -0.57 4.31 14.42
CA LEU A 103 0.53 4.33 13.43
C LEU A 103 0.10 5.03 12.13
N CYS A 104 -1.10 4.73 11.63
CA CYS A 104 -1.63 5.32 10.40
C CYS A 104 -1.86 6.84 10.51
N VAL A 105 -2.27 7.34 11.67
CA VAL A 105 -2.59 8.76 11.87
C VAL A 105 -1.34 9.54 12.29
N GLU A 106 -0.59 9.03 13.25
CA GLU A 106 0.51 9.77 13.87
C GLU A 106 1.84 9.55 13.13
N VAL A 107 2.14 8.33 12.70
CA VAL A 107 3.49 8.00 12.19
C VAL A 107 3.54 8.04 10.67
N TRP A 108 2.54 7.47 10.01
CA TRP A 108 2.53 7.28 8.56
C TRP A 108 2.73 8.56 7.75
N PRO A 109 2.17 9.74 8.14
CA PRO A 109 2.44 10.97 7.42
C PRO A 109 3.93 11.35 7.37
N ALA A 110 4.68 11.15 8.47
CA ALA A 110 6.12 11.42 8.50
C ALA A 110 6.89 10.46 7.57
N LEU A 111 6.53 9.18 7.60
CA LEU A 111 7.11 8.18 6.70
C LEU A 111 6.79 8.47 5.23
N ALA A 112 5.57 8.92 4.93
CA ALA A 112 5.17 9.32 3.59
C ALA A 112 5.99 10.53 3.07
N VAL A 113 6.33 11.48 3.94
CA VAL A 113 7.20 12.61 3.56
C VAL A 113 8.64 12.15 3.30
N ILE A 114 9.19 11.27 4.15
CA ILE A 114 10.56 10.76 3.98
C ILE A 114 10.67 9.80 2.78
N GLY A 115 9.87 8.73 2.79
CA GLY A 115 9.96 7.61 1.84
C GLY A 115 9.13 7.79 0.57
N GLY A 116 8.17 8.71 0.58
CA GLY A 116 7.21 8.88 -0.51
C GLY A 116 5.96 8.03 -0.29
N VAL A 117 5.03 8.10 -1.24
CA VAL A 117 3.76 7.36 -1.19
C VAL A 117 3.64 6.45 -2.40
N ASP A 118 2.96 5.32 -2.22
CA ASP A 118 2.64 4.46 -3.36
C ASP A 118 1.68 5.21 -4.29
N SER A 119 2.15 5.45 -5.50
CA SER A 119 1.40 6.16 -6.52
C SER A 119 0.20 5.38 -7.07
N GLY A 120 0.15 4.05 -6.85
CA GLY A 120 -0.92 3.19 -7.31
C GLY A 120 -1.06 3.15 -8.83
N LEU A 121 -2.00 2.35 -9.37
CA LEU A 121 -2.18 2.23 -10.83
C LEU A 121 -2.80 3.52 -11.37
N ARG A 122 -2.28 4.06 -12.48
CA ARG A 122 -2.72 5.37 -13.03
C ARG A 122 -3.07 5.28 -14.48
N ALA A 123 -4.02 6.10 -14.92
CA ALA A 123 -4.27 6.22 -16.35
C ALA A 123 -3.10 6.92 -17.03
N GLY A 124 -2.77 6.48 -18.24
CA GLY A 124 -1.54 6.79 -18.93
C GLY A 124 -0.31 6.08 -18.35
N GLY A 125 -0.40 5.42 -17.19
CA GLY A 125 0.70 4.73 -16.54
C GLY A 125 1.05 3.41 -17.26
N LEU A 126 2.35 3.17 -17.40
CA LEU A 126 2.86 1.89 -17.89
C LEU A 126 2.71 0.81 -16.81
N CYS A 127 2.20 -0.34 -17.22
CA CYS A 127 2.05 -1.50 -16.35
C CYS A 127 2.49 -2.79 -17.05
N LEU A 128 2.85 -3.78 -16.25
CA LEU A 128 3.29 -5.11 -16.69
C LEU A 128 2.26 -6.16 -16.34
N HIS A 129 1.85 -6.95 -17.33
CA HIS A 129 0.95 -8.08 -17.14
C HIS A 129 1.68 -9.25 -16.48
N LYS A 130 1.31 -9.58 -15.25
CA LYS A 130 2.00 -10.55 -14.39
C LYS A 130 2.29 -11.90 -15.07
N PRO A 131 1.32 -12.57 -15.71
CA PRO A 131 1.55 -13.89 -16.29
C PRO A 131 2.46 -13.89 -17.52
N SER A 132 2.43 -12.81 -18.33
CA SER A 132 3.13 -12.78 -19.63
C SER A 132 4.35 -11.87 -19.67
N GLY A 133 4.56 -11.01 -18.67
CA GLY A 133 5.58 -9.97 -18.68
C GLY A 133 5.34 -8.83 -19.70
N ARG A 134 4.27 -8.90 -20.49
CA ARG A 134 3.95 -7.91 -21.53
C ARG A 134 3.60 -6.54 -20.94
N ARG A 135 3.99 -5.49 -21.65
CA ARG A 135 3.73 -4.10 -21.29
C ARG A 135 2.39 -3.61 -21.84
N ALA A 136 1.70 -2.81 -21.03
CA ALA A 136 0.46 -2.14 -21.40
C ALA A 136 0.38 -0.76 -20.75
N ILE A 137 -0.38 0.14 -21.37
CA ILE A 137 -0.74 1.44 -20.82
C ILE A 137 -2.13 1.30 -20.19
N MET A 138 -2.23 1.65 -18.92
CA MET A 138 -3.50 1.73 -18.20
C MET A 138 -4.31 2.90 -18.75
N LEU A 139 -5.50 2.64 -19.30
CA LEU A 139 -6.42 3.68 -19.76
C LEU A 139 -7.53 3.96 -18.76
N GLY A 140 -7.82 3.00 -17.88
CA GLY A 140 -8.64 3.18 -16.69
C GLY A 140 -9.92 2.41 -16.59
N VAL A 141 -10.61 2.54 -15.46
CA VAL A 141 -11.79 1.72 -15.16
C VAL A 141 -13.06 2.42 -15.66
N LEU A 142 -14.00 1.61 -16.14
CA LEU A 142 -15.25 2.12 -16.72
C LEU A 142 -16.19 2.73 -15.68
N LYS A 143 -16.14 2.21 -14.44
CA LYS A 143 -17.03 2.60 -13.33
C LYS A 143 -16.29 2.48 -12.00
N LYS A 144 -16.67 3.31 -11.03
CA LYS A 144 -16.17 3.24 -9.65
C LYS A 144 -16.40 1.85 -9.07
N GLY A 145 -15.38 1.28 -8.43
CA GLY A 145 -15.43 -0.07 -7.84
C GLY A 145 -15.26 -1.23 -8.84
N SER A 146 -15.08 -0.94 -10.14
CA SER A 146 -14.76 -1.98 -11.11
C SER A 146 -13.38 -2.58 -10.82
N SER A 147 -13.30 -3.91 -10.78
CA SER A 147 -12.03 -4.64 -10.75
C SER A 147 -11.39 -4.79 -12.14
N LEU A 148 -12.09 -4.35 -13.20
CA LEU A 148 -11.63 -4.35 -14.58
C LEU A 148 -11.18 -2.95 -14.99
N ALA A 149 -10.02 -2.88 -15.63
CA ALA A 149 -9.51 -1.68 -16.26
C ALA A 149 -9.28 -1.90 -17.76
N LYS A 150 -9.50 -0.83 -18.51
CA LYS A 150 -9.18 -0.70 -19.92
C LYS A 150 -7.68 -0.50 -20.05
N LEU A 151 -7.05 -1.29 -20.90
CA LEU A 151 -5.62 -1.30 -21.13
C LEU A 151 -5.35 -1.26 -22.62
N GLN A 152 -4.28 -0.57 -23.00
CA GLN A 152 -3.73 -0.58 -24.35
C GLN A 152 -2.42 -1.34 -24.33
N TRP A 153 -2.33 -2.46 -25.03
CA TRP A 153 -1.08 -3.22 -25.15
C TRP A 153 -0.09 -2.46 -26.04
N GLU A 154 1.21 -2.60 -25.75
CA GLU A 154 2.26 -1.96 -26.55
C GLU A 154 2.64 -2.76 -27.81
N GLU A 155 2.01 -3.90 -28.05
CA GLU A 155 2.28 -4.70 -29.25
C GLU A 155 1.88 -3.98 -30.54
N THR A 156 2.32 -4.51 -31.68
CA THR A 156 2.17 -3.90 -33.02
C THR A 156 0.72 -3.55 -33.39
N ASP A 157 -0.27 -4.16 -32.76
CA ASP A 157 -1.70 -3.91 -33.01
C ASP A 157 -2.32 -2.82 -32.10
N LEU A 158 -1.58 -2.33 -31.09
CA LEU A 158 -2.06 -1.41 -30.05
C LEU A 158 -3.44 -1.80 -29.49
N SER A 159 -3.70 -3.10 -29.35
CA SER A 159 -5.03 -3.58 -29.00
C SER A 159 -5.49 -3.09 -27.63
N VAL A 160 -6.78 -2.73 -27.55
CA VAL A 160 -7.40 -2.18 -26.34
C VAL A 160 -8.38 -3.19 -25.75
N ARG A 161 -8.17 -3.63 -24.51
CA ARG A 161 -8.99 -4.66 -23.85
C ARG A 161 -9.20 -4.37 -22.37
N TYR A 162 -10.26 -4.94 -21.81
CA TYR A 162 -10.53 -4.91 -20.37
C TYR A 162 -9.90 -6.12 -19.67
N HIS A 163 -9.13 -5.89 -18.61
CA HIS A 163 -8.57 -6.96 -17.77
C HIS A 163 -8.67 -6.63 -16.30
N LYS A 164 -8.58 -7.68 -15.46
CA LYS A 164 -8.53 -7.52 -14.01
C LYS A 164 -7.28 -6.74 -13.59
N ILE A 165 -7.48 -5.70 -12.80
CA ILE A 165 -6.43 -4.83 -12.24
C ILE A 165 -5.37 -5.65 -11.48
N SER A 166 -5.80 -6.69 -10.77
CA SER A 166 -4.92 -7.57 -9.97
C SER A 166 -3.86 -8.33 -10.79
N LEU A 167 -4.01 -8.38 -12.12
CA LEU A 167 -3.06 -9.02 -13.03
C LEU A 167 -1.92 -8.10 -13.47
N PHE A 168 -1.82 -6.88 -12.93
CA PHE A 168 -0.81 -5.91 -13.36
C PHE A 168 0.00 -5.35 -12.20
N TYR A 169 1.27 -5.02 -12.47
CA TYR A 169 2.13 -4.18 -11.61
C TYR A 169 2.41 -2.85 -12.30
N LEU A 170 2.58 -1.77 -11.53
CA LEU A 170 3.15 -0.54 -12.09
C LEU A 170 4.60 -0.76 -12.43
N GLN A 171 5.00 -0.19 -13.56
CA GLN A 171 6.40 0.01 -13.85
C GLN A 171 6.78 1.40 -13.32
N THR A 172 7.30 1.45 -12.11
CA THR A 172 7.91 2.68 -11.57
C THR A 172 9.29 2.83 -12.19
N TYR A 173 9.50 3.91 -12.93
CA TYR A 173 10.84 4.34 -13.31
C TYR A 173 11.52 4.86 -12.03
N ASN A 174 12.55 4.16 -11.55
CA ASN A 174 13.51 4.73 -10.60
C ASN A 174 14.43 5.69 -11.36
#